data_AF-A0A2R7LRU7-F1
#
_entry.id   AF-A0A2R7LRU7-F1
#
_cell.length_a   1.000
_cell.length_b   1.000
_cell.length_c   1.000
_cell.angle_alpha   90.00
_cell.angle_beta   90.00
_cell.angle_gamma   90.00
#
_symmetry.space_group_name_H-M   'P 1'
#
loop_
_entity.id
_entity.type
_entity.pdbx_description
1 polymer ?
#
loop_
_entity_poly.entity_id
_entity_poly.type
_entity_poly.pdbx_seq_one_letter_code
_entity_poly.pdbx_strand_id
1 'polypeptide(L)'
;MTDTPQSQDGSQPGVLGDWSQAQDLGQPGHPEDRVTETEVKDAFQTEVTPATRRVEPLPEGETHDQLADHVDLAENRQEALIDESLDESFPASDPPSAKHIT
;
A
#
# COMPACT_ATOMS: atom_id res chain seq x y z
N MET A 1 2.37 -22.59 52.56
CA MET A 1 1.69 -22.55 51.24
C MET A 1 2.46 -21.51 50.45
N THR A 2 3.29 -21.96 49.51
CA THR A 2 4.13 -21.09 48.68
C THR A 2 3.37 -20.80 47.40
N ASP A 3 2.87 -19.57 47.25
CA ASP A 3 2.24 -19.10 46.02
C ASP A 3 3.33 -18.70 45.02
N THR A 4 3.31 -19.34 43.86
CA THR A 4 4.16 -19.00 42.70
C THR A 4 3.31 -18.15 41.75
N PRO A 5 3.65 -16.89 41.46
CA PRO A 5 2.92 -16.14 40.45
C PRO A 5 3.31 -16.65 39.05
N GLN A 6 2.31 -17.20 38.36
CA GLN A 6 2.38 -17.69 36.98
C GLN A 6 2.71 -16.56 36.01
N SER A 7 3.72 -16.76 35.15
CA SER A 7 3.91 -15.98 33.93
C SER A 7 2.71 -16.18 33.02
N GLN A 8 2.00 -15.10 32.70
CA GLN A 8 0.97 -15.10 31.67
C GLN A 8 1.51 -14.37 30.44
N ASP A 9 1.70 -15.17 29.39
CA ASP A 9 2.10 -14.78 28.05
C ASP A 9 0.95 -13.97 27.42
N GLY A 10 1.16 -12.65 27.30
CA GLY A 10 0.11 -11.68 27.03
C GLY A 10 -0.05 -11.27 25.57
N SER A 11 0.46 -12.04 24.61
CA SER A 11 0.35 -11.67 23.19
C SER A 11 -0.88 -12.29 22.53
N GLN A 12 -2.05 -11.67 22.76
CA GLN A 12 -3.17 -11.81 21.83
C GLN A 12 -3.03 -10.72 20.75
N PRO A 13 -3.01 -11.07 19.46
CA PRO A 13 -2.86 -10.09 18.39
C PRO A 13 -4.13 -9.23 18.32
N GLY A 14 -4.01 -7.94 18.65
CA GLY A 14 -5.08 -6.95 18.52
C GLY A 14 -5.37 -6.09 19.76
N VAL A 15 -4.71 -6.34 20.89
CA VAL A 15 -4.89 -5.51 22.10
C VAL A 15 -3.58 -4.77 22.42
N LEU A 16 -3.55 -3.48 22.11
CA LEU A 16 -2.45 -2.59 22.47
C LEU A 16 -2.55 -2.26 23.97
N GLY A 17 -1.73 -2.95 24.78
CA GLY A 17 -1.55 -2.68 26.22
C GLY A 17 -2.41 -3.54 27.15
N ASP A 18 -1.89 -3.76 28.36
CA ASP A 18 -2.48 -4.60 29.42
C ASP A 18 -3.53 -3.88 30.28
N TRP A 19 -4.07 -2.75 29.80
CA TRP A 19 -4.97 -1.81 30.50
C TRP A 19 -4.48 -1.33 31.88
N SER A 20 -3.32 -1.78 32.34
CA SER A 20 -2.75 -1.46 33.64
C SER A 20 -1.86 -0.21 33.56
N GLN A 21 -1.37 0.12 32.38
CA GLN A 21 -0.83 1.44 32.07
C GLN A 21 -1.95 2.40 31.65
N ALA A 22 -2.19 3.42 32.49
CA ALA A 22 -2.89 4.62 32.05
C ALA A 22 -2.19 5.18 30.80
N GLN A 23 -2.96 5.60 29.79
CA GLN A 23 -2.42 6.38 28.67
C GLN A 23 -1.91 7.71 29.24
N ASP A 24 -0.63 7.74 29.61
CA ASP A 24 0.01 8.90 30.23
C ASP A 24 0.33 9.93 29.13
N LEU A 25 -0.70 10.66 28.72
CA LEU A 25 -0.68 11.67 27.66
C LEU A 25 0.21 12.90 27.99
N GLY A 26 0.84 12.92 29.18
CA GLY A 26 1.68 14.02 29.67
C GLY A 26 3.18 13.71 29.72
N GLN A 27 3.61 12.47 29.48
CA GLN A 27 5.04 12.13 29.42
C GLN A 27 5.61 12.47 28.05
N PRO A 28 6.81 13.07 27.96
CA PRO A 28 7.54 13.06 26.71
C PRO A 28 7.79 11.59 26.33
N GLY A 29 7.22 11.14 25.21
CA GLY A 29 7.41 9.77 24.74
C GLY A 29 8.90 9.42 24.59
N HIS A 30 9.22 8.13 24.65
CA HIS A 30 10.58 7.59 24.58
C HIS A 30 11.25 7.96 23.24
N PRO A 31 12.22 8.91 23.21
CA PRO A 31 12.91 9.26 21.98
C PRO A 31 13.73 8.09 21.42
N GLU A 32 14.13 7.14 22.27
CA GLU A 32 14.80 5.89 21.89
C GLU A 32 13.91 4.93 21.08
N ASP A 33 12.60 5.01 21.22
CA ASP A 33 11.64 4.19 20.46
C ASP A 33 11.27 4.84 19.12
N ARG A 34 11.83 6.02 18.81
CA ARG A 34 11.59 6.67 17.52
C ARG A 34 12.35 5.96 16.43
N VAL A 35 11.63 5.56 15.40
CA VAL A 35 12.20 5.10 14.14
C VAL A 35 13.18 6.16 13.62
N THR A 36 14.43 5.76 13.44
CA THR A 36 15.49 6.61 12.91
C THR A 36 15.37 6.72 11.39
N GLU A 37 15.92 7.80 10.82
CA GLU A 37 15.96 7.96 9.36
C GLU A 37 16.70 6.78 8.69
N THR A 38 17.70 6.22 9.35
CA THR A 38 18.47 5.06 8.86
C THR A 38 17.61 3.79 8.79
N GLU A 39 16.78 3.53 9.80
CA GLU A 39 15.86 2.38 9.79
C GLU A 39 14.78 2.52 8.71
N VAL A 40 14.26 3.74 8.50
CA VAL A 40 13.34 4.03 7.39
C VAL A 40 14.04 3.84 6.03
N LYS A 41 15.30 4.28 5.91
CA LYS A 41 16.11 4.09 4.69
C LYS A 41 16.28 2.62 4.36
N ASP A 42 16.68 1.82 5.35
CA ASP A 42 16.95 0.40 5.18
C ASP A 42 15.68 -0.37 4.82
N ALA A 43 14.54 -0.03 5.43
CA ALA A 43 13.26 -0.69 5.13
C ALA A 43 12.72 -0.39 3.72
N PHE A 44 12.88 0.84 3.21
CA PHE A 44 12.23 1.30 1.97
C PHE A 44 13.16 1.50 0.77
N GLN A 45 14.48 1.61 0.97
CA GLN A 45 15.47 1.75 -0.10
C GLN A 45 16.22 0.45 -0.38
N THR A 46 15.58 -0.70 -0.15
CA THR A 46 16.09 -1.97 -0.66
C THR A 46 16.05 -1.96 -2.19
N GLU A 47 17.10 -2.49 -2.81
CA GLU A 47 17.31 -2.50 -4.27
C GLU A 47 16.20 -3.25 -5.04
N VAL A 48 15.33 -3.96 -4.32
CA VAL A 48 14.24 -4.80 -4.84
C VAL A 48 12.87 -4.20 -4.53
N THR A 49 12.75 -2.87 -4.60
CA THR A 49 11.44 -2.21 -4.65
C THR A 49 11.05 -1.98 -6.11
N PRO A 50 9.75 -2.05 -6.47
CA PRO A 50 9.31 -1.84 -7.85
C PRO A 50 9.75 -0.48 -8.41
N ALA A 51 9.87 0.55 -7.55
CA ALA A 51 10.37 1.87 -7.92
C ALA A 51 11.89 1.95 -8.19
N THR A 52 12.68 0.98 -7.69
CA THR A 52 14.15 0.98 -7.79
C THR A 52 14.67 -0.05 -8.80
N ARG A 53 13.82 -0.97 -9.26
CA ARG A 53 14.19 -1.99 -10.25
C ARG A 53 14.61 -1.34 -11.56
N ARG A 54 15.89 -1.50 -11.94
CA ARG A 54 16.38 -1.06 -13.26
C ARG A 54 15.78 -1.93 -14.37
N VAL A 55 15.32 -1.27 -15.43
CA VAL A 55 14.83 -1.90 -16.66
C VAL A 55 15.75 -1.45 -17.79
N GLU A 56 16.08 -2.36 -18.70
CA GLU A 56 16.85 -2.00 -19.89
C GLU A 56 16.02 -1.03 -20.76
N PRO A 57 16.61 0.11 -21.18
CA PRO A 57 15.89 1.06 -22.01
C PRO A 57 15.61 0.45 -23.39
N LEU A 58 14.43 0.73 -23.93
CA LEU A 58 14.05 0.36 -25.29
C LEU A 58 14.94 1.06 -26.34
N PRO A 59 15.08 0.49 -27.55
CA PRO A 59 15.81 1.12 -28.64
C PRO A 59 15.23 2.50 -29.00
N GLU A 60 16.09 3.37 -29.54
CA GLU A 60 15.71 4.74 -29.92
C GLU A 60 14.56 4.74 -30.94
N GLY A 61 13.45 5.41 -30.59
CA GLY A 61 12.26 5.52 -31.43
C GLY A 61 11.13 4.53 -31.10
N GLU A 62 11.32 3.62 -30.15
CA GLU A 62 10.29 2.67 -29.71
C GLU A 62 9.69 3.07 -28.35
N THR A 63 8.36 3.03 -28.27
CA THR A 63 7.60 3.24 -27.02
C THR A 63 7.24 1.91 -26.40
N HIS A 64 7.10 1.85 -25.07
CA HIS A 64 6.61 0.64 -24.40
C HIS A 64 5.19 0.33 -24.87
N ASP A 65 4.96 -0.90 -25.34
CA ASP A 65 3.62 -1.36 -25.71
C ASP A 65 2.85 -1.79 -24.44
N GLN A 66 1.95 -0.93 -23.99
CA GLN A 66 1.12 -1.16 -22.79
C GLN A 66 0.09 -2.27 -23.00
N LEU A 67 -0.23 -2.61 -24.25
CA LEU A 67 -1.18 -3.65 -24.60
C LEU A 67 -0.55 -5.03 -24.73
N ALA A 68 0.78 -5.16 -24.65
CA ALA A 68 1.48 -6.42 -24.91
C ALA A 68 0.93 -7.57 -24.04
N ASP A 69 0.80 -7.33 -22.74
CA ASP A 69 0.28 -8.32 -21.80
C ASP A 69 -1.21 -8.59 -22.07
N HIS A 70 -2.00 -7.57 -22.40
CA HIS A 70 -3.44 -7.71 -22.65
C HIS A 70 -3.76 -8.44 -23.98
N VAL A 71 -2.90 -8.32 -24.99
CA VAL A 71 -3.03 -9.01 -26.28
C VAL A 71 -2.84 -10.51 -26.14
N ASP A 72 -1.99 -10.96 -25.21
CA ASP A 72 -1.81 -12.40 -24.93
C ASP A 72 -3.04 -13.03 -24.26
N LEU A 73 -3.84 -12.24 -23.54
CA LEU A 73 -5.10 -12.68 -22.92
C LEU A 73 -6.31 -12.53 -23.84
N ALA A 74 -6.30 -11.56 -24.75
CA ALA A 74 -7.41 -11.24 -25.63
C ALA A 74 -7.38 -12.04 -26.95
N GLU A 75 -8.53 -12.16 -27.62
CA GLU A 75 -8.60 -12.80 -28.94
C GLU A 75 -7.90 -11.97 -30.02
N ASN A 76 -7.86 -10.65 -29.86
CA ASN A 76 -7.20 -9.72 -30.77
C ASN A 76 -6.90 -8.37 -30.07
N ARG A 77 -6.17 -7.50 -30.78
CA ARG A 77 -5.78 -6.17 -30.26
C ARG A 77 -6.95 -5.21 -30.03
N GLN A 78 -8.06 -5.34 -30.77
CA GLN A 78 -9.23 -4.49 -30.58
C GLN A 78 -9.96 -4.85 -29.28
N GLU A 79 -10.07 -6.13 -28.96
CA GLU A 79 -10.62 -6.59 -27.67
C GLU A 79 -9.74 -6.15 -26.50
N ALA A 80 -8.41 -6.28 -26.61
CA ALA A 80 -7.47 -5.79 -25.59
C ALA A 80 -7.63 -4.27 -25.31
N LEU A 81 -7.87 -3.47 -26.35
CA LEU A 81 -8.14 -2.04 -26.23
C LEU A 81 -9.48 -1.73 -25.54
N ILE A 82 -10.51 -2.54 -25.83
CA ILE A 82 -11.84 -2.37 -25.24
C ILE A 82 -11.78 -2.69 -23.74
N ASP A 83 -11.06 -3.75 -23.37
CA ASP A 83 -10.90 -4.16 -21.97
C ASP A 83 -10.15 -3.09 -21.15
N GLU A 84 -9.01 -2.59 -21.64
CA GLU A 84 -8.27 -1.51 -20.96
C GLU A 84 -9.13 -0.23 -20.86
N SER A 85 -9.80 0.15 -21.94
CA SER A 85 -10.70 1.31 -21.94
C SER A 85 -11.85 1.15 -20.94
N LEU A 86 -12.30 -0.07 -20.66
CA LEU A 86 -13.35 -0.33 -19.68
C LEU A 86 -12.81 -0.16 -18.26
N ASP A 87 -11.62 -0.70 -17.98
CA ASP A 87 -10.97 -0.59 -16.68
C ASP A 87 -10.64 0.88 -16.33
N GLU A 88 -10.23 1.68 -17.31
CA GLU A 88 -9.95 3.12 -17.14
C GLU A 88 -11.20 4.02 -17.08
N SER A 89 -12.37 3.51 -17.50
CA SER A 89 -13.61 4.28 -17.60
C SER A 89 -14.36 4.44 -16.26
N PHE A 90 -13.78 4.02 -15.12
CA PHE A 90 -14.38 4.17 -13.79
C PHE A 90 -13.61 5.21 -12.95
N PRO A 91 -14.28 6.21 -12.32
CA PRO A 91 -15.66 6.20 -11.85
C PRO A 91 -16.62 6.74 -12.91
N ALA A 92 -17.61 5.92 -13.24
CA ALA A 92 -18.67 6.21 -14.19
C ALA A 92 -19.16 7.66 -14.06
N SER A 93 -19.07 8.41 -15.17
CA SER A 93 -19.90 9.58 -15.51
C SER A 93 -20.62 10.18 -14.31
N ASP A 94 -20.05 11.23 -13.71
CA ASP A 94 -20.64 12.05 -12.65
C ASP A 94 -22.18 12.00 -12.74
N PRO A 95 -22.90 11.44 -11.74
CA PRO A 95 -24.34 11.26 -11.85
C PRO A 95 -24.95 12.63 -12.18
N PRO A 96 -25.96 12.70 -13.08
CA PRO A 96 -26.44 13.98 -13.57
C PRO A 96 -26.85 14.87 -12.38
N SER A 97 -26.08 15.93 -12.14
CA SER A 97 -26.43 16.92 -11.13
C SER A 97 -27.72 17.59 -11.58
N ALA A 98 -28.81 17.38 -10.84
CA ALA A 98 -30.06 18.09 -11.08
C ALA A 98 -29.79 19.59 -10.99
N LYS A 99 -29.82 20.30 -12.12
CA LYS A 99 -29.81 21.76 -12.12
C LYS A 99 -31.17 22.20 -11.57
N HIS A 100 -31.21 22.72 -10.35
CA HIS A 100 -32.35 23.49 -9.88
C HIS A 100 -32.43 24.76 -10.72
N ILE A 101 -33.37 24.79 -11.66
CA ILE A 101 -33.80 26.02 -12.32
C ILE A 101 -34.76 26.70 -11.34
N THR A 102 -34.37 27.86 -10.82
CA THR A 102 -35.26 28.80 -10.13
C THR A 102 -35.41 30.04 -10.99
#